data_AF-A0AAQ3S8L4-F1
#
_entry.id   AF-A0AAQ3S8L4-F1
#
_cell.length_a   1.000
_cell.length_b   1.000
_cell.length_c   1.000
_cell.angle_alpha   90.00
_cell.angle_beta   90.00
_cell.angle_gamma   90.00
#
_symmetry.space_group_name_H-M   'P 1'
#
loop_
_entity.id
_entity.type
_entity.pdbx_description
1 polymer ?
#
loop_
_entity_poly.entity_id
_entity_poly.type
_entity_poly.pdbx_seq_one_letter_code
_entity_poly.pdbx_strand_id
1 'polypeptide(L)'
;MTYWANDNNVRTALNVRKGSIGTWIRCNQDEDFKYDIPSSVEYHANLSKKGYRSLIYKLIGDHDILVPFLGTQEWIRSLNYSIVDDWRPWISNGQVAGAPIDKPGESYDMFCRWISKKAL
;
A
#
# COMPACT_ATOMS: atom_id res chain seq x y z
N MET A 1 3.07 -20.04 -0.82
CA MET A 1 3.21 -19.41 0.51
C MET A 1 2.79 -20.35 1.64
N THR A 2 1.59 -20.93 1.61
CA THR A 2 1.06 -21.76 2.72
C THR A 2 1.93 -22.96 3.07
N TYR A 3 2.48 -23.68 2.09
CA TYR A 3 3.41 -24.78 2.36
C TYR A 3 4.66 -24.30 3.11
N TRP A 4 5.34 -23.27 2.58
CA TRP A 4 6.56 -22.70 3.17
C TRP A 4 6.33 -22.15 4.59
N ALA A 5 5.25 -21.39 4.80
CA ALA A 5 4.95 -20.79 6.12
C ALA A 5 4.54 -21.82 7.19
N ASN A 6 4.15 -23.04 6.77
CA ASN A 6 3.78 -24.13 7.67
C ASN A 6 4.90 -25.17 7.87
N ASP A 7 6.03 -25.01 7.19
CA ASP A 7 7.20 -25.86 7.38
C ASP A 7 7.80 -25.65 8.79
N ASN A 8 8.12 -26.75 9.49
CA ASN A 8 8.64 -26.71 10.86
C ASN A 8 10.02 -26.06 10.97
N ASN A 9 10.88 -26.22 9.96
CA ASN A 9 12.20 -25.59 9.92
C ASN A 9 12.04 -24.08 9.72
N VAL A 10 11.14 -23.65 8.83
CA VAL A 10 10.83 -22.23 8.63
C VAL A 10 10.27 -21.61 9.91
N ARG A 11 9.30 -22.27 10.55
CA ARG A 11 8.72 -21.81 11.82
C ARG A 11 9.76 -21.70 12.94
N THR A 12 10.67 -22.66 13.02
CA THR A 12 11.76 -22.65 14.00
C THR A 12 12.71 -21.49 13.71
N ALA A 13 13.10 -21.27 12.45
CA ALA A 13 14.00 -20.18 12.05
C ALA A 13 13.38 -18.79 12.30
N LEU A 14 12.06 -18.65 12.15
CA LEU A 14 11.31 -17.43 12.47
C LEU A 14 10.93 -17.31 13.95
N ASN A 15 11.39 -18.22 14.82
CA ASN A 15 11.06 -18.27 16.25
C ASN A 15 9.55 -18.31 16.56
N VAL A 16 8.77 -18.98 15.72
CA VAL A 16 7.35 -19.24 16.00
C VAL A 16 7.25 -20.23 17.15
N ARG A 17 6.67 -19.81 18.27
CA ARG A 17 6.50 -20.64 19.47
C ARG A 17 5.69 -21.90 19.12
N LYS A 18 6.23 -23.08 19.38
CA LYS A 18 5.53 -24.36 19.16
C LYS A 18 4.21 -24.39 19.92
N GLY A 19 3.13 -24.77 19.23
CA GLY A 19 1.78 -24.81 19.77
C GLY A 19 1.05 -23.46 19.88
N SER A 20 1.68 -22.33 19.50
CA SER A 20 1.02 -21.01 19.55
C SER A 20 -0.05 -20.81 18.48
N ILE A 21 0.19 -21.35 17.29
CA ILE A 21 -0.72 -21.29 16.14
C ILE A 21 -0.80 -22.69 15.50
N GLY A 22 -1.99 -23.03 14.99
CA GLY A 22 -2.20 -24.21 14.16
C GLY A 22 -1.61 -24.03 12.76
N THR A 23 -2.45 -24.20 11.73
CA THR A 23 -2.06 -23.92 10.34
C THR A 23 -2.06 -22.41 10.09
N TRP A 24 -0.94 -21.88 9.63
CA TRP A 24 -0.84 -20.50 9.16
C TRP A 24 -1.66 -20.34 7.88
N ILE A 25 -2.50 -19.32 7.87
CA ILE A 25 -3.32 -18.90 6.73
C ILE A 25 -2.97 -17.45 6.37
N ARG A 26 -3.04 -17.11 5.08
CA ARG A 26 -2.63 -15.78 4.59
C ARG A 26 -3.57 -14.67 5.01
N CYS A 27 -4.88 -14.91 4.88
CA CYS A 27 -5.92 -13.97 5.26
C CYS A 27 -6.89 -14.75 6.15
N ASN A 28 -7.01 -14.36 7.42
CA ASN A 28 -8.09 -14.86 8.27
C ASN A 28 -9.34 -14.04 7.92
N GLN A 29 -10.37 -14.68 7.38
CA GLN A 29 -11.64 -14.03 7.06
C GLN A 29 -12.61 -14.12 8.23
N ASP A 30 -12.10 -14.01 9.45
CA ASP A 30 -12.89 -14.06 10.67
C ASP A 30 -14.03 -13.03 10.60
N GLU A 31 -15.26 -13.49 10.78
CA GLU A 31 -16.46 -12.67 10.63
C GLU A 31 -16.67 -11.73 11.83
N ASP A 32 -15.89 -11.90 12.90
CA ASP A 32 -15.94 -11.07 14.11
C ASP A 32 -15.40 -9.64 13.92
N PHE A 33 -14.85 -9.30 12.74
CA PHE A 33 -14.39 -7.94 12.45
C PHE A 33 -15.56 -7.01 12.12
N LYS A 34 -15.78 -6.01 12.99
CA LYS A 34 -16.80 -4.97 12.77
C LYS A 34 -16.25 -3.84 11.90
N TYR A 35 -16.90 -3.61 10.76
CA TYR A 35 -16.66 -2.45 9.90
C TYR A 35 -17.38 -1.21 10.46
N ASP A 36 -16.73 -0.45 11.33
CA ASP A 36 -17.28 0.75 11.98
C ASP A 36 -16.64 2.07 11.51
N ILE A 37 -15.65 2.00 10.63
CA ILE A 37 -15.01 3.18 10.01
C ILE A 37 -15.42 3.25 8.53
N PRO A 38 -16.35 4.15 8.16
CA PRO A 38 -16.84 4.25 6.79
C PRO A 38 -15.87 4.98 5.85
N SER A 39 -14.97 5.81 6.40
CA SER A 39 -14.02 6.59 5.62
C SER A 39 -12.76 6.94 6.41
N SER A 40 -11.62 6.95 5.72
CA SER A 40 -10.32 7.36 6.27
C SER A 40 -9.97 8.84 5.97
N VAL A 41 -10.81 9.56 5.22
CA VAL A 41 -10.51 10.94 4.75
C VAL A 41 -10.22 11.88 5.92
N GLU A 42 -11.08 11.88 6.95
CA GLU A 42 -10.92 12.76 8.11
C GLU A 42 -9.63 12.48 8.89
N TYR A 43 -9.27 11.20 9.01
CA TYR A 43 -8.04 10.78 9.67
C TYR A 43 -6.81 11.25 8.91
N HIS A 44 -6.79 11.11 7.58
CA HIS A 44 -5.72 11.63 6.74
C HIS A 44 -5.60 13.14 6.83
N ALA A 45 -6.72 13.88 6.77
CA ALA A 45 -6.74 15.32 6.91
C ALA A 45 -6.17 15.79 8.26
N ASN A 46 -6.54 15.11 9.36
CA ASN A 46 -6.01 15.40 10.69
C ASN A 46 -4.50 15.15 10.79
N LEU A 47 -4.02 14.03 10.25
CA LEU A 47 -2.59 13.71 10.25
C LEU A 47 -1.78 14.71 9.40
N SER A 48 -2.30 15.13 8.25
CA SER A 48 -1.66 16.16 7.43
C SER A 48 -1.56 17.50 8.16
N LYS A 49 -2.61 17.92 8.89
CA LYS A 49 -2.57 19.15 9.73
C LYS A 49 -1.52 19.09 10.83
N LYS A 50 -1.20 17.89 11.34
CA LYS A 50 -0.13 17.67 12.32
C LYS A 50 1.28 17.60 11.70
N GLY A 51 1.40 17.75 10.38
CA GLY A 51 2.68 17.71 9.67
C GLY A 51 3.16 16.31 9.28
N TYR A 52 2.33 15.27 9.43
CA TYR A 52 2.68 13.94 8.94
C TYR A 52 2.58 13.88 7.42
N ARG A 53 3.69 13.49 6.78
CA ARG A 53 3.75 13.28 5.34
C ARG A 53 3.10 11.95 4.97
N SER A 54 2.27 11.96 3.92
CA SER A 54 1.69 10.76 3.33
C SER A 54 2.18 10.58 1.90
N LEU A 55 2.36 9.32 1.49
CA LEU A 55 2.49 8.92 0.09
C LEU A 55 1.29 8.03 -0.22
N ILE A 56 0.45 8.45 -1.17
CA ILE A 56 -0.67 7.64 -1.65
C ILE A 56 -0.25 7.12 -3.02
N TYR A 57 -0.14 5.80 -3.13
CA TYR A 57 0.28 5.12 -4.34
C TYR A 57 -0.56 3.87 -4.53
N LYS A 58 -0.73 3.44 -5.78
CA LYS A 58 -1.47 2.24 -6.12
C LYS A 58 -0.53 1.24 -6.79
N LEU A 59 -0.39 0.06 -6.18
CA LEU A 59 0.51 -1.00 -6.64
C LEU A 59 -0.15 -1.96 -7.64
N ILE A 60 -1.46 -2.10 -7.55
CA ILE A 60 -2.22 -2.93 -8.48
C ILE A 60 -2.50 -2.05 -9.68
N GLY A 61 -2.24 -2.55 -10.90
CA GLY A 61 -2.44 -1.82 -12.14
C GLY A 61 -3.81 -1.13 -12.22
N ASP A 62 -3.96 -0.27 -13.20
CA ASP A 62 -5.25 0.34 -13.58
C ASP A 62 -6.40 -0.68 -13.77
N HIS A 63 -6.10 -1.98 -13.84
CA HIS A 63 -7.06 -3.09 -13.89
C HIS A 63 -7.54 -3.63 -12.53
N ASP A 64 -7.18 -3.03 -11.38
CA ASP A 64 -7.81 -3.40 -10.09
C ASP A 64 -9.29 -2.98 -10.05
N ILE A 65 -10.18 -3.97 -10.07
CA ILE A 65 -11.63 -3.76 -10.00
C ILE A 65 -12.11 -3.56 -8.55
N LEU A 66 -11.36 -4.06 -7.54
CA LEU A 66 -11.75 -3.92 -6.14
C LEU A 66 -11.44 -2.53 -5.59
N VAL A 67 -10.33 -1.93 -6.01
CA VAL A 67 -9.96 -0.55 -5.65
C VAL A 67 -9.64 0.22 -6.92
N PRO A 68 -10.65 0.76 -7.64
CA PRO A 68 -10.44 1.40 -8.93
C PRO A 68 -9.56 2.65 -8.82
N PHE A 69 -8.75 2.91 -9.85
CA PHE A 69 -7.88 4.09 -9.91
C PHE A 69 -8.68 5.39 -9.75
N LEU A 70 -9.85 5.46 -10.41
CA LEU A 70 -10.78 6.58 -10.30
C LEU A 70 -11.28 6.75 -8.85
N GLY A 71 -11.55 5.67 -8.13
CA GLY A 71 -11.95 5.73 -6.73
C GLY A 71 -10.87 6.36 -5.84
N THR A 72 -9.60 6.01 -6.08
CA THR A 72 -8.47 6.66 -5.40
C THR A 72 -8.36 8.14 -5.78
N GLN A 73 -8.55 8.50 -7.05
CA GLN A 73 -8.52 9.90 -7.47
C GLN A 73 -9.64 10.73 -6.81
N GLU A 74 -10.87 10.22 -6.77
CA GLU A 74 -11.99 10.88 -6.07
C GLU A 74 -11.73 11.01 -4.58
N TRP A 75 -11.19 9.96 -3.95
CA TRP A 75 -10.80 10.01 -2.54
C TRP A 75 -9.74 11.09 -2.28
N ILE A 76 -8.71 11.22 -3.14
CA ILE A 76 -7.69 12.27 -3.01
C ILE A 76 -8.32 13.66 -3.19
N ARG A 77 -9.20 13.84 -4.19
CA ARG A 77 -9.91 15.11 -4.41
C ARG A 77 -10.76 15.51 -3.21
N SER A 78 -11.36 14.55 -2.51
CA SER A 78 -12.19 14.81 -1.32
C SER A 78 -11.42 15.43 -0.15
N LEU A 79 -10.08 15.31 -0.10
CA LEU A 79 -9.24 15.98 0.90
C LEU A 79 -9.18 17.50 0.71
N ASN A 80 -9.54 18.00 -0.47
CA ASN A 80 -9.58 19.42 -0.82
C ASN A 80 -8.25 20.15 -0.56
N TYR A 81 -7.14 19.53 -0.97
CA TYR A 81 -5.81 20.12 -0.87
C TYR A 81 -5.51 21.00 -2.09
N SER A 82 -4.75 22.07 -1.87
CA SER A 82 -4.18 22.85 -2.97
C SER A 82 -3.15 22.03 -3.74
N ILE A 83 -3.25 22.02 -5.06
CA ILE A 83 -2.25 21.42 -5.93
C ILE A 83 -1.01 22.33 -5.92
N VAL A 84 0.14 21.77 -5.52
CA VAL A 84 1.42 22.48 -5.48
C VAL A 84 2.33 22.16 -6.66
N ASP A 85 2.06 21.06 -7.35
CA ASP A 85 2.78 20.57 -8.53
C ASP A 85 1.79 19.76 -9.37
N ASP A 86 1.76 20.01 -10.68
CA ASP A 86 0.83 19.34 -11.58
C ASP A 86 1.19 17.87 -11.75
N TRP A 87 0.19 17.06 -12.12
CA TRP A 87 0.43 15.67 -12.43
C TRP A 87 1.42 15.54 -13.59
N ARG A 88 2.45 14.72 -13.41
CA ARG A 88 3.39 14.36 -14.46
C ARG A 88 3.68 12.86 -14.45
N PRO A 89 3.92 12.25 -15.61
CA PRO A 89 4.48 10.91 -15.66
C PRO A 89 5.87 10.95 -14.99
N TRP A 90 6.14 9.99 -14.13
CA TRP A 90 7.46 9.83 -13.55
C TRP A 90 8.23 8.71 -14.27
N ILE A 91 9.53 8.89 -14.39
CA ILE A 91 10.41 8.01 -15.18
C ILE A 91 11.30 7.23 -14.22
N SER A 92 11.32 5.92 -14.41
CA SER A 92 12.25 5.01 -13.75
C SER A 92 12.90 4.12 -14.80
N ASN A 93 14.22 4.02 -14.77
CA ASN A 93 15.02 3.23 -15.72
C ASN A 93 14.69 3.50 -17.20
N GLY A 94 14.41 4.76 -17.56
CA GLY A 94 14.09 5.17 -18.93
C GLY A 94 12.69 4.79 -19.42
N GLN A 95 11.81 4.29 -18.54
CA GLN A 95 10.41 3.98 -18.85
C GLN A 95 9.46 4.77 -17.95
N VAL A 96 8.26 5.04 -18.46
CA VAL A 96 7.17 5.60 -17.64
C VAL A 96 6.76 4.56 -16.62
N ALA A 97 6.93 4.88 -15.34
CA ALA A 97 6.54 4.01 -14.25
C ALA A 97 5.09 4.32 -13.88
N GLY A 98 4.15 3.57 -14.44
CA GLY A 98 2.72 3.82 -14.25
C GLY A 98 1.80 2.89 -15.05
N ALA A 99 2.29 1.69 -15.39
CA ALA A 99 1.63 0.74 -16.27
C ALA A 99 1.44 -0.63 -15.56
N PRO A 100 0.44 -1.46 -15.95
CA PRO A 100 -0.31 -2.39 -15.07
C PRO A 100 0.42 -3.61 -14.48
N ILE A 101 1.72 -3.72 -14.63
CA ILE A 101 2.46 -4.94 -14.30
C ILE A 101 3.12 -4.77 -12.92
N ASP A 102 3.23 -5.86 -12.16
CA ASP A 102 4.02 -5.87 -10.92
C ASP A 102 5.46 -5.46 -11.23
N LYS A 103 5.85 -4.32 -10.66
CA LYS A 103 7.05 -3.55 -10.97
C LYS A 103 7.82 -3.30 -9.67
N PRO A 104 8.48 -4.33 -9.09
CA PRO A 104 9.10 -4.24 -7.77
C PRO A 104 10.25 -3.22 -7.75
N GLY A 105 10.98 -3.06 -8.86
CA GLY A 105 12.07 -2.08 -8.99
C GLY A 105 11.56 -0.63 -8.95
N GLU A 106 10.52 -0.33 -9.71
CA GLU A 106 9.88 0.98 -9.72
C GLU A 106 9.25 1.31 -8.36
N SER A 107 8.60 0.34 -7.71
CA SER A 107 8.03 0.51 -6.37
C SER A 107 9.11 0.85 -5.33
N TYR A 108 10.26 0.19 -5.42
CA TYR A 108 11.43 0.48 -4.59
C TYR A 108 11.99 1.88 -4.86
N ASP A 109 12.17 2.27 -6.12
CA ASP A 109 12.65 3.61 -6.51
C ASP A 109 11.72 4.71 -5.98
N MET A 110 10.40 4.57 -6.18
CA MET A 110 9.39 5.49 -5.64
C MET A 110 9.52 5.63 -4.12
N PHE A 111 9.63 4.51 -3.39
CA PHE A 111 9.79 4.54 -1.94
C PHE A 111 11.09 5.22 -1.50
N CYS A 112 12.21 4.89 -2.14
CA CYS A 112 13.52 5.50 -1.88
C CYS A 112 13.50 7.02 -2.13
N ARG A 113 12.90 7.48 -3.23
CA ARG A 113 12.75 8.91 -3.54
C ARG A 113 11.88 9.61 -2.51
N TRP A 114 10.76 9.01 -2.11
CA TRP A 114 9.88 9.57 -1.09
C TRP A 114 10.60 9.73 0.25
N ILE A 115 11.29 8.70 0.75
CA ILE A 115 12.08 8.78 2.00
C ILE A 115 13.14 9.87 1.90
N SER A 116 13.83 9.94 0.76
CA SER A 116 14.92 10.89 0.53
C SER A 116 14.45 12.32 0.24
N LYS A 117 13.13 12.57 0.22
CA LYS A 117 12.51 13.85 -0.17
C LYS A 117 12.92 14.33 -1.56
N LYS A 118 13.24 13.40 -2.47
CA LYS A 118 13.51 13.70 -3.87
C LYS A 118 12.19 13.73 -4.65
N ALA A 119 12.15 14.53 -5.70
CA ALA A 119 11.01 14.55 -6.61
C ALA A 119 10.82 13.17 -7.24
N LEU A 120 9.55 12.77 -7.39
CA LEU A 120 9.14 11.68 -8.27
C LEU A 120 9.22 12.16 -9.72
#